data_AF-A0A3M1DW71-F1
#
_entry.id   AF-A0A3M1DW71-F1
#
_cell.length_a   1.000
_cell.length_b   1.000
_cell.length_c   1.000
_cell.angle_alpha   90.00
_cell.angle_beta   90.00
_cell.angle_gamma   90.00
#
_symmetry.space_group_name_H-M   'P 1'
#
loop_
_entity.id
_entity.type
_entity.pdbx_description
1 polymer ?
#
loop_
_entity_poly.entity_id
_entity_poly.type
_entity_poly.pdbx_seq_one_letter_code
_entity_poly.pdbx_strand_id
1 'polypeptide(L)'
;MMRKRWTGGLAVMGLGLIVSWTWACPGASKTAAKDGSAPCAKAAKLTADKATKPCDKPCSKKADAKLTADKDGKPCNKPCSKQADAKLTSAKKGCSKKCAKAKGAKLTAGKAGCNKKKCSKNCAKKASLTSAKGDTECPLAKKVQAVLASLPSMTYRVGDEVTECSKAAAQMAEKSGLPIEYVVGDEVFTDKGAALERLAAVLEKEANELQTVQFVVGQKCVRCPVTAKKLARQAKGKMMYRVGGVDFASREQAEAVLAAVKDAVKDVGIAYKVGDKVYRCSKKAGEKCKKNGAKLTYIVGDEETSCPKTAKVKLAKLKVRKIVETAVAKSFSS
;
A
#
# COMPACT_ATOMS: atom_id res chain seq x y z
N MET A 1 -18.94 -17.54 -71.40
CA MET A 1 -20.08 -18.26 -70.80
C MET A 1 -20.35 -17.71 -69.41
N MET A 2 -21.38 -16.88 -69.29
CA MET A 2 -21.83 -16.25 -68.03
C MET A 2 -22.72 -17.23 -67.26
N ARG A 3 -22.49 -17.40 -65.96
CA ARG A 3 -23.49 -17.98 -65.04
C ARG A 3 -23.88 -16.94 -63.99
N LYS A 4 -25.09 -16.40 -64.19
CA LYS A 4 -25.92 -15.68 -63.22
C LYS A 4 -26.56 -16.67 -62.23
N ARG A 5 -27.11 -16.11 -61.15
CA ARG A 5 -27.97 -16.67 -60.07
C ARG A 5 -27.17 -17.19 -58.87
N TRP A 6 -27.53 -16.89 -57.62
CA TRP A 6 -28.87 -16.67 -57.08
C TRP A 6 -28.81 -15.84 -55.79
N THR A 7 -29.73 -14.90 -55.66
CA THR A 7 -30.07 -14.18 -54.42
C THR A 7 -31.18 -14.94 -53.69
N GLY A 8 -30.94 -15.33 -52.45
CA GLY A 8 -31.93 -15.74 -51.45
C GLY A 8 -31.21 -15.68 -50.10
N GLY A 9 -31.60 -14.88 -49.11
CA GLY A 9 -32.96 -14.58 -48.71
C GLY A 9 -33.40 -15.60 -47.65
N LEU A 10 -32.81 -15.54 -46.46
CA LEU A 10 -33.37 -16.18 -45.27
C LEU A 10 -33.11 -15.31 -44.05
N ALA A 11 -34.11 -14.51 -43.70
CA ALA A 11 -34.22 -13.84 -42.42
C ALA A 11 -34.56 -14.90 -41.36
N VAL A 12 -33.66 -15.14 -40.41
CA VAL A 12 -33.95 -15.89 -39.19
C VAL A 12 -33.99 -14.88 -38.05
N MET A 13 -35.17 -14.33 -37.79
CA MET A 13 -35.46 -13.69 -36.51
C MET A 13 -35.63 -14.78 -35.46
N GLY A 14 -34.55 -15.11 -34.77
CA GLY A 14 -34.59 -15.90 -33.55
C GLY A 14 -34.98 -15.02 -32.38
N LEU A 15 -36.28 -14.97 -32.05
CA LEU A 15 -36.76 -14.54 -30.74
C LEU A 15 -36.25 -15.55 -29.70
N GLY A 16 -35.12 -15.24 -29.07
CA GLY A 16 -34.68 -15.92 -27.87
C GLY A 16 -35.50 -15.45 -26.67
N LEU A 17 -36.49 -16.25 -26.27
CA LEU A 17 -37.09 -16.16 -24.95
C LEU A 17 -35.98 -16.30 -23.89
N ILE A 18 -35.66 -15.20 -23.21
CA ILE A 18 -34.91 -15.25 -21.96
C ILE A 18 -35.91 -15.66 -20.87
N VAL A 19 -35.95 -16.95 -20.58
CA VAL A 19 -36.63 -17.48 -19.40
C VAL A 19 -35.77 -17.10 -18.19
N SER A 20 -36.10 -16.00 -17.53
CA SER A 20 -35.53 -15.62 -16.23
C SER A 20 -35.91 -16.66 -15.18
N TRP A 21 -35.00 -17.58 -14.89
CA TRP A 21 -35.08 -18.43 -13.69
C TRP A 21 -34.69 -17.58 -12.48
N THR A 22 -35.68 -17.01 -11.81
CA THR A 22 -35.52 -16.52 -10.44
C THR A 22 -35.38 -17.72 -9.50
N TRP A 23 -34.14 -18.06 -9.17
CA TRP A 23 -33.84 -18.94 -8.04
C TRP A 23 -34.19 -18.22 -6.74
N ALA A 24 -35.33 -18.59 -6.17
CA ALA A 24 -35.66 -18.30 -4.79
C ALA A 24 -34.80 -19.20 -3.88
N CYS A 25 -33.92 -18.60 -3.08
CA CYS A 25 -33.25 -19.27 -1.97
C CYS A 25 -34.10 -19.11 -0.70
N PRO A 26 -34.67 -20.19 -0.12
CA PRO A 26 -35.17 -20.17 1.23
C PRO A 26 -34.02 -20.52 2.18
N GLY A 27 -33.74 -19.66 3.17
CA GLY A 27 -32.70 -20.00 4.14
C GLY A 27 -32.27 -18.85 5.05
N ALA A 28 -33.22 -18.26 5.77
CA ALA A 28 -32.92 -17.39 6.91
C ALA A 28 -32.45 -18.25 8.10
N SER A 29 -31.14 -18.37 8.29
CA SER A 29 -30.55 -18.87 9.54
C SER A 29 -29.86 -17.72 10.28
N LYS A 30 -30.55 -17.26 11.33
CA LYS A 30 -30.04 -16.33 12.34
C LYS A 30 -28.75 -16.90 12.96
N THR A 31 -27.62 -16.29 12.67
CA THR A 31 -26.40 -16.44 13.48
C THR A 31 -26.14 -15.12 14.19
N ALA A 32 -26.22 -15.17 15.52
CA ALA A 32 -25.93 -14.05 16.39
C ALA A 32 -24.44 -13.68 16.29
N ALA A 33 -24.16 -12.49 15.77
CA ALA A 33 -22.87 -11.84 15.88
C ALA A 33 -22.60 -11.50 17.36
N LYS A 34 -21.60 -12.14 17.96
CA LYS A 34 -20.97 -11.64 19.19
C LYS A 34 -19.81 -10.73 18.79
N ASP A 35 -20.12 -9.47 18.53
CA ASP A 35 -19.11 -8.41 18.46
C ASP A 35 -18.61 -8.09 19.88
N GLY A 36 -17.49 -8.70 20.23
CA GLY A 36 -16.78 -8.47 21.49
C GLY A 36 -15.45 -7.76 21.25
N SER A 37 -15.48 -6.50 20.77
CA SER A 37 -14.31 -5.62 20.72
C SER A 37 -14.64 -4.30 21.42
N ALA A 38 -14.72 -4.34 22.75
CA ALA A 38 -14.84 -3.14 23.57
C ALA A 38 -13.57 -2.28 23.42
N PRO A 39 -13.67 -0.96 23.16
CA PRO A 39 -12.55 -0.07 23.37
C PRO A 39 -12.28 0.04 24.88
N CYS A 40 -11.01 -0.15 25.26
CA CYS A 40 -10.53 0.22 26.59
C CYS A 40 -10.54 1.75 26.71
N ALA A 41 -11.70 2.33 26.99
CA ALA A 41 -11.85 3.70 27.46
C ALA A 41 -12.58 3.64 28.81
N LYS A 42 -11.88 4.01 29.88
CA LYS A 42 -12.50 4.25 31.19
C LYS A 42 -13.47 5.43 31.04
N ALA A 43 -14.73 5.20 31.40
CA ALA A 43 -15.73 6.24 31.54
C ALA A 43 -15.34 7.20 32.68
N ALA A 44 -15.13 8.47 32.36
CA ALA A 44 -15.30 9.55 33.31
C ALA A 44 -16.80 9.86 33.38
N LYS A 45 -17.39 9.71 34.56
CA LYS A 45 -18.74 10.19 34.89
C LYS A 45 -18.75 11.71 34.73
N LEU A 46 -19.51 12.23 33.77
CA LEU A 46 -20.04 13.58 33.83
C LEU A 46 -21.57 13.47 33.90
N THR A 47 -22.09 13.97 35.01
CA THR A 47 -23.50 14.09 35.33
C THR A 47 -24.19 15.05 34.36
N ALA A 48 -25.40 14.68 33.98
CA ALA A 48 -26.31 15.49 33.19
C ALA A 48 -26.76 16.74 33.98
N ASP A 49 -26.87 17.88 33.31
CA ASP A 49 -27.82 18.91 33.70
C ASP A 49 -28.33 19.71 32.48
N LYS A 50 -29.67 19.77 32.43
CA LYS A 50 -30.60 20.74 31.83
C LYS A 50 -30.52 21.15 30.35
N ALA A 51 -31.61 20.76 29.68
CA ALA A 51 -32.23 21.44 28.55
C ALA A 51 -32.60 22.91 28.86
N THR A 52 -32.34 23.80 27.90
CA THR A 52 -33.11 25.05 27.71
C THR A 52 -33.35 25.30 26.22
N LYS A 53 -34.45 26.01 25.97
CA LYS A 53 -35.30 26.15 24.77
C LYS A 53 -34.66 26.88 23.57
N PRO A 54 -35.29 26.80 22.38
CA PRO A 54 -34.83 27.50 21.17
C PRO A 54 -35.10 29.01 21.24
N CYS A 55 -34.17 29.80 20.71
CA CYS A 55 -34.36 31.24 20.49
C CYS A 55 -34.48 31.52 18.99
N ASP A 56 -35.71 31.74 18.56
CA ASP A 56 -36.05 32.56 17.39
C ASP A 56 -35.71 34.03 17.66
N LYS A 57 -34.84 34.64 16.86
CA LYS A 57 -35.03 35.96 16.21
C LYS A 57 -33.79 36.43 15.42
N PRO A 58 -33.99 37.29 14.40
CA PRO A 58 -33.01 37.57 13.36
C PRO A 58 -32.05 38.71 13.75
N CYS A 59 -30.76 38.52 13.48
CA CYS A 59 -29.77 39.60 13.58
C CYS A 59 -29.56 40.25 12.21
N SER A 60 -30.26 41.34 11.97
CA SER A 60 -29.90 42.35 10.98
C SER A 60 -28.98 43.40 11.59
N LYS A 61 -28.01 43.85 10.77
CA LYS A 61 -27.22 45.10 10.80
C LYS A 61 -25.71 44.98 11.11
N LYS A 62 -24.96 45.13 10.01
CA LYS A 62 -23.86 46.07 9.74
C LYS A 62 -22.91 46.42 10.89
N ALA A 63 -21.64 46.08 10.68
CA ALA A 63 -20.52 46.89 11.13
C ALA A 63 -19.44 46.90 10.02
N ASP A 64 -19.30 48.05 9.38
CA ASP A 64 -18.16 48.43 8.56
C ASP A 64 -16.92 48.59 9.47
N ALA A 65 -15.80 47.97 9.10
CA ALA A 65 -14.49 48.29 9.67
C ALA A 65 -13.34 47.96 8.71
N LYS A 66 -13.03 48.97 7.88
CA LYS A 66 -11.68 49.56 7.70
C LYS A 66 -10.50 48.59 7.54
N LEU A 67 -10.11 48.40 6.28
CA LEU A 67 -8.75 48.03 5.88
C LEU A 67 -7.76 49.12 6.31
N THR A 68 -6.76 48.74 7.12
CA THR A 68 -5.49 49.47 7.21
C THR A 68 -4.38 48.54 6.70
N ALA A 69 -3.68 49.04 5.70
CA ALA A 69 -2.46 48.48 5.18
C ALA A 69 -1.30 48.81 6.12
N ASP A 70 -0.45 47.82 6.40
CA ASP A 70 0.91 48.06 6.87
C ASP A 70 1.88 47.37 5.92
N LYS A 71 2.72 48.20 5.31
CA LYS A 71 3.94 47.83 4.59
C LYS A 71 5.12 47.86 5.56
N ASP A 72 6.21 47.25 5.11
CA ASP A 72 7.59 47.43 5.54
C ASP A 72 8.17 46.43 6.57
N GLY A 73 8.85 45.42 6.01
CA GLY A 73 9.81 44.54 6.70
C GLY A 73 10.81 43.94 5.71
N LYS A 74 11.88 44.70 5.41
CA LYS A 74 13.01 44.37 4.51
C LYS A 74 13.99 43.34 5.15
N PRO A 75 15.04 42.83 4.47
CA PRO A 75 15.25 41.41 4.20
C PRO A 75 16.42 40.77 4.97
N CYS A 76 16.40 39.44 5.01
CA CYS A 76 17.45 38.58 5.53
C CYS A 76 18.80 38.79 4.81
N ASN A 77 19.86 39.06 5.58
CA ASN A 77 21.22 39.02 5.07
C ASN A 77 22.19 38.58 6.19
N LYS A 78 22.53 37.29 6.25
CA LYS A 78 23.71 36.78 6.98
C LYS A 78 24.27 35.54 6.27
N PRO A 79 25.52 35.58 5.79
CA PRO A 79 26.20 34.41 5.23
C PRO A 79 26.79 33.52 6.35
N CYS A 80 26.57 32.22 6.23
CA CYS A 80 27.25 31.21 7.03
C CYS A 80 28.58 30.83 6.37
N SER A 81 29.69 31.26 6.94
CA SER A 81 31.03 30.75 6.63
C SER A 81 31.74 30.38 7.93
N LYS A 82 32.12 29.11 8.07
CA LYS A 82 33.33 28.64 8.77
C LYS A 82 33.52 27.15 8.50
N GLN A 83 34.38 26.88 7.51
CA GLN A 83 35.14 25.64 7.39
C GLN A 83 36.19 25.63 8.50
N ALA A 84 36.40 24.49 9.15
CA ALA A 84 37.53 24.24 10.02
C ALA A 84 38.31 23.05 9.45
N ASP A 85 39.47 23.36 8.90
CA ASP A 85 40.49 22.42 8.44
C ASP A 85 41.19 21.80 9.66
N ALA A 86 41.11 20.47 9.79
CA ALA A 86 41.92 19.71 10.74
C ALA A 86 42.95 18.87 9.97
N LYS A 87 44.17 19.41 10.04
CA LYS A 87 45.48 18.86 9.67
C LYS A 87 45.67 17.43 10.22
N LEU A 88 45.91 16.46 9.34
CA LEU A 88 46.35 15.11 9.73
C LEU A 88 47.79 14.92 9.28
N THR A 89 48.71 15.04 10.24
CA THR A 89 50.13 14.75 10.07
C THR A 89 50.39 13.26 10.10
N SER A 90 51.30 12.86 9.23
CA SER A 90 51.91 11.55 9.01
C SER A 90 52.55 10.90 10.24
N ALA A 91 52.38 9.58 10.37
CA ALA A 91 53.36 8.71 11.03
C ALA A 91 53.35 7.31 10.39
N LYS A 92 54.56 6.79 10.19
CA LYS A 92 54.97 5.57 9.46
C LYS A 92 55.50 4.55 10.48
N LYS A 93 55.51 3.26 10.09
CA LYS A 93 55.95 2.02 10.81
C LYS A 93 54.83 1.38 11.65
N GLY A 94 54.64 0.06 11.69
CA GLY A 94 55.34 -1.10 11.15
C GLY A 94 54.91 -2.35 11.95
N CYS A 95 54.82 -3.50 11.27
CA CYS A 95 54.85 -4.88 11.78
C CYS A 95 53.75 -5.48 12.70
N SER A 96 53.16 -6.56 12.14
CA SER A 96 53.04 -7.93 12.68
C SER A 96 52.03 -8.29 13.78
N LYS A 97 51.14 -9.24 13.39
CA LYS A 97 50.60 -10.39 14.14
C LYS A 97 50.42 -10.24 15.66
N LYS A 98 49.16 -10.17 16.09
CA LYS A 98 48.55 -11.12 17.05
C LYS A 98 47.04 -10.90 17.15
N CYS A 99 46.30 -12.00 17.03
CA CYS A 99 44.88 -12.10 17.31
C CYS A 99 44.63 -12.00 18.82
N ALA A 100 43.70 -11.15 19.26
CA ALA A 100 42.82 -11.43 20.40
C ALA A 100 41.70 -10.38 20.51
N LYS A 101 40.49 -10.91 20.70
CA LYS A 101 39.24 -10.32 21.26
C LYS A 101 39.28 -8.83 21.67
N ALA A 102 38.42 -8.03 21.04
CA ALA A 102 37.82 -6.86 21.68
C ALA A 102 36.35 -6.68 21.22
N LYS A 103 35.48 -6.51 22.21
CA LYS A 103 34.07 -6.12 22.09
C LYS A 103 33.98 -4.63 21.72
N GLY A 104 32.99 -4.28 20.92
CA GLY A 104 32.37 -2.94 20.86
C GLY A 104 33.20 -1.84 20.21
N ALA A 105 33.00 -1.60 18.91
CA ALA A 105 33.35 -0.34 18.29
C ALA A 105 32.28 0.08 17.25
N LYS A 106 31.79 1.29 17.45
CA LYS A 106 30.82 2.04 16.63
C LYS A 106 31.48 2.44 15.31
N LEU A 107 30.99 1.89 14.19
CA LEU A 107 31.44 2.26 12.85
C LEU A 107 30.85 3.62 12.44
N THR A 108 31.70 4.64 12.36
CA THR A 108 31.43 5.86 11.59
C THR A 108 31.78 5.60 10.12
N ALA A 109 30.85 5.92 9.22
CA ALA A 109 30.99 5.69 7.79
C ALA A 109 31.95 6.71 7.17
N GLY A 110 33.15 6.25 6.79
CA GLY A 110 34.05 6.95 5.88
C GLY A 110 33.63 6.77 4.41
N LYS A 111 33.57 7.87 3.68
CA LYS A 111 33.20 7.94 2.25
C LYS A 111 34.35 7.37 1.40
N ALA A 112 34.22 6.14 0.92
CA ALA A 112 35.16 5.54 -0.04
C ALA A 112 34.59 5.64 -1.46
N GLY A 113 35.29 6.35 -2.34
CA GLY A 113 34.95 6.47 -3.77
C GLY A 113 35.08 5.13 -4.49
N CYS A 114 34.02 4.70 -5.18
CA CYS A 114 34.04 3.52 -6.03
C CYS A 114 34.64 3.84 -7.40
N ASN A 115 35.77 3.21 -7.71
CA ASN A 115 36.43 3.30 -9.00
C ASN A 115 35.85 2.26 -9.99
N LYS A 116 35.51 2.69 -11.20
CA LYS A 116 34.55 2.07 -12.14
C LYS A 116 34.99 0.77 -12.86
N LYS A 117 35.97 -0.01 -12.39
CA LYS A 117 36.55 -1.10 -13.22
C LYS A 117 36.53 -2.55 -12.71
N LYS A 118 35.97 -2.86 -11.53
CA LYS A 118 35.79 -4.26 -11.08
C LYS A 118 34.53 -4.46 -10.22
N CYS A 119 33.35 -4.33 -10.81
CA CYS A 119 32.11 -4.82 -10.21
C CYS A 119 31.67 -6.10 -10.94
N SER A 120 32.35 -7.21 -10.67
CA SER A 120 31.84 -8.54 -11.01
C SER A 120 31.81 -9.41 -9.75
N LYS A 121 30.64 -10.02 -9.52
CA LYS A 121 30.34 -11.16 -8.65
C LYS A 121 29.95 -10.99 -7.17
N ASN A 122 30.17 -9.87 -6.48
CA ASN A 122 29.83 -9.80 -5.02
C ASN A 122 28.77 -8.77 -4.57
N CYS A 123 28.08 -8.09 -5.47
CA CYS A 123 27.02 -7.12 -5.09
C CYS A 123 25.66 -7.76 -4.73
N ALA A 124 25.51 -9.09 -4.81
CA ALA A 124 24.21 -9.75 -4.68
C ALA A 124 23.73 -9.99 -3.24
N LYS A 125 24.56 -9.81 -2.19
CA LYS A 125 24.23 -10.39 -0.87
C LYS A 125 23.75 -9.44 0.22
N LYS A 126 23.82 -8.11 0.06
CA LYS A 126 23.29 -7.13 1.04
C LYS A 126 22.80 -5.82 0.43
N ALA A 127 22.04 -5.88 -0.66
CA ALA A 127 21.26 -4.72 -1.10
C ALA A 127 19.98 -4.63 -0.26
N SER A 128 20.07 -4.09 0.96
CA SER A 128 18.90 -3.53 1.62
C SER A 128 18.45 -2.34 0.76
N LEU A 129 17.28 -2.45 0.12
CA LEU A 129 16.66 -1.46 -0.76
C LEU A 129 16.27 -0.14 -0.04
N THR A 130 16.80 0.13 1.14
CA THR A 130 16.52 1.32 1.93
C THR A 130 17.61 2.36 1.73
N SER A 131 17.34 3.28 0.79
CA SER A 131 17.77 4.68 0.82
C SER A 131 19.27 4.96 0.66
N ALA A 132 19.77 4.88 -0.58
CA ALA A 132 20.92 5.68 -1.00
C ALA A 132 20.43 6.77 -1.97
N LYS A 133 20.47 8.03 -1.52
CA LYS A 133 20.20 9.24 -2.33
C LYS A 133 21.35 9.44 -3.33
N GLY A 134 21.31 8.72 -4.44
CA GLY A 134 22.14 8.96 -5.62
C GLY A 134 21.28 8.66 -6.84
N ASP A 135 21.16 9.63 -7.75
CA ASP A 135 20.13 9.74 -8.79
C ASP A 135 20.19 8.67 -9.90
N THR A 136 20.91 7.58 -9.69
CA THR A 136 20.84 6.39 -10.53
C THR A 136 19.81 5.43 -9.93
N GLU A 137 18.53 5.78 -10.07
CA GLU A 137 17.43 4.90 -9.66
C GLU A 137 17.60 3.52 -10.30
N CYS A 138 17.76 2.50 -9.48
CA CYS A 138 17.86 1.13 -9.94
C CYS A 138 16.60 0.76 -10.75
N PRO A 139 16.71 0.19 -11.96
CA PRO A 139 15.54 -0.17 -12.77
C PRO A 139 14.58 -1.14 -12.05
N LEU A 140 15.08 -1.89 -11.06
CA LEU A 140 14.27 -2.71 -10.15
C LEU A 140 13.31 -1.88 -9.31
N ALA A 141 13.80 -0.78 -8.74
CA ALA A 141 13.01 0.09 -7.89
C ALA A 141 11.85 0.72 -8.68
N LYS A 142 12.10 1.11 -9.93
CA LYS A 142 11.05 1.64 -10.84
C LYS A 142 9.94 0.64 -11.11
N LYS A 143 10.27 -0.64 -11.35
CA LYS A 143 9.25 -1.69 -11.56
C LYS A 143 8.42 -1.93 -10.31
N VAL A 144 9.08 -2.04 -9.14
CA VAL A 144 8.37 -2.20 -7.86
C VAL A 144 7.45 -1.01 -7.62
N GLN A 145 7.95 0.21 -7.80
CA GLN A 145 7.18 1.43 -7.60
C GLN A 145 6.00 1.56 -8.57
N ALA A 146 6.15 1.18 -9.84
CA ALA A 146 5.07 1.20 -10.81
C ALA A 146 3.91 0.28 -10.40
N VAL A 147 4.21 -0.95 -9.96
CA VAL A 147 3.18 -1.89 -9.48
C VAL A 147 2.56 -1.40 -8.16
N LEU A 148 3.35 -0.79 -7.28
CA LEU A 148 2.83 -0.22 -6.03
C LEU A 148 1.97 1.03 -6.27
N ALA A 149 2.25 1.81 -7.31
CA ALA A 149 1.48 2.99 -7.68
C ALA A 149 0.14 2.62 -8.34
N SER A 150 0.05 1.45 -8.99
CA SER A 150 -1.22 0.94 -9.52
C SER A 150 -2.13 0.32 -8.46
N LEU A 151 -1.70 0.26 -7.20
CA LEU A 151 -2.55 -0.31 -6.16
C LEU A 151 -3.72 0.60 -5.82
N PRO A 152 -4.90 0.01 -5.54
CA PRO A 152 -6.04 0.76 -5.04
C PRO A 152 -5.64 1.63 -3.85
N SER A 153 -5.92 2.93 -3.97
CA SER A 153 -5.78 3.94 -2.94
C SER A 153 -7.16 4.38 -2.48
N MET A 154 -7.22 5.04 -1.32
CA MET A 154 -8.43 5.69 -0.84
C MET A 154 -8.31 7.17 -1.12
N THR A 155 -9.29 7.73 -1.83
CA THR A 155 -9.42 9.17 -2.07
C THR A 155 -10.50 9.74 -1.14
N TYR A 156 -10.54 11.06 -1.06
CA TYR A 156 -11.47 11.82 -0.25
C TYR A 156 -12.27 12.74 -1.16
N ARG A 157 -13.58 12.72 -1.01
CA ARG A 157 -14.50 13.57 -1.78
C ARG A 157 -15.20 14.56 -0.83
N VAL A 158 -15.32 15.81 -1.26
CA VAL A 158 -16.05 16.88 -0.55
C VAL A 158 -16.88 17.62 -1.58
N GLY A 159 -18.19 17.38 -1.61
CA GLY A 159 -19.04 17.86 -2.72
C GLY A 159 -18.60 17.24 -4.05
N ASP A 160 -18.23 18.08 -5.01
CA ASP A 160 -17.75 17.64 -6.34
C ASP A 160 -16.22 17.54 -6.44
N GLU A 161 -15.48 17.95 -5.39
CA GLU A 161 -14.03 17.93 -5.38
C GLU A 161 -13.49 16.61 -4.80
N VAL A 162 -12.45 16.05 -5.44
CA VAL A 162 -11.77 14.81 -5.03
C VAL A 162 -10.29 15.07 -4.81
N THR A 163 -9.73 14.52 -3.72
CA THR A 163 -8.30 14.61 -3.39
C THR A 163 -7.77 13.32 -2.79
N GLU A 164 -6.48 13.04 -2.94
CA GLU A 164 -5.78 11.94 -2.24
C GLU A 164 -5.27 12.37 -0.85
N CYS A 165 -5.24 13.67 -0.57
CA CYS A 165 -4.65 14.21 0.66
C CYS A 165 -5.72 14.44 1.73
N SER A 166 -5.63 13.70 2.84
CA SER A 166 -6.58 13.83 3.96
C SER A 166 -6.61 15.22 4.59
N LYS A 167 -5.48 15.94 4.60
CA LYS A 167 -5.40 17.32 5.09
C LYS A 167 -6.10 18.30 4.15
N ALA A 168 -5.94 18.13 2.85
CA ALA A 168 -6.65 18.95 1.86
C ALA A 168 -8.16 18.70 1.95
N ALA A 169 -8.58 17.44 2.10
CA ALA A 169 -9.98 17.08 2.30
C ALA A 169 -10.58 17.75 3.54
N ALA A 170 -9.86 17.75 4.67
CA ALA A 170 -10.30 18.45 5.88
C ALA A 170 -10.47 19.95 5.65
N GLN A 171 -9.52 20.61 4.98
CA GLN A 171 -9.61 22.03 4.66
C GLN A 171 -10.77 22.35 3.70
N MET A 172 -11.03 21.48 2.72
CA MET A 172 -12.16 21.64 1.79
C MET A 172 -13.50 21.48 2.53
N ALA A 173 -13.61 20.50 3.43
CA ALA A 173 -14.81 20.28 4.24
C ALA A 173 -15.07 21.45 5.20
N GLU A 174 -14.04 22.00 5.84
CA GLU A 174 -14.16 23.18 6.70
C GLU A 174 -14.63 24.41 5.92
N LYS A 175 -14.11 24.64 4.71
CA LYS A 175 -14.49 25.80 3.87
C LYS A 175 -15.89 25.69 3.29
N SER A 176 -16.29 24.50 2.85
CA SER A 176 -17.57 24.25 2.19
C SER A 176 -18.71 23.94 3.17
N GLY A 177 -18.39 23.50 4.39
CA GLY A 177 -19.36 22.97 5.34
C GLY A 177 -19.93 21.59 4.96
N LEU A 178 -19.39 20.95 3.92
CA LEU A 178 -19.83 19.63 3.46
C LEU A 178 -19.06 18.49 4.15
N PRO A 179 -19.69 17.33 4.37
CA PRO A 179 -19.01 16.18 4.97
C PRO A 179 -17.95 15.59 4.04
N ILE A 180 -16.93 14.96 4.62
CA ILE A 180 -15.92 14.20 3.87
C ILE A 180 -16.47 12.80 3.58
N GLU A 181 -16.54 12.45 2.31
CA GLU A 181 -16.78 11.08 1.85
C GLU A 181 -15.45 10.40 1.52
N TYR A 182 -15.36 9.10 1.78
CA TYR A 182 -14.19 8.26 1.53
C TYR A 182 -14.47 7.38 0.33
N VAL A 183 -13.66 7.48 -0.71
CA VAL A 183 -13.86 6.74 -1.97
C VAL A 183 -12.79 5.66 -2.10
N VAL A 184 -13.21 4.43 -2.37
CA VAL A 184 -12.33 3.27 -2.56
C VAL A 184 -12.77 2.54 -3.83
N GLY A 185 -12.01 2.75 -4.92
CA GLY A 185 -12.46 2.33 -6.25
C GLY A 185 -13.73 3.09 -6.64
N ASP A 186 -14.79 2.36 -6.99
CA ASP A 186 -16.08 2.93 -7.39
C ASP A 186 -17.06 3.11 -6.21
N GLU A 187 -16.66 2.73 -5.00
CA GLU A 187 -17.51 2.76 -3.81
C GLU A 187 -17.23 3.99 -2.95
N VAL A 188 -18.30 4.62 -2.46
CA VAL A 188 -18.27 5.82 -1.62
C VAL A 188 -18.79 5.49 -0.22
N PHE A 189 -18.08 5.95 0.80
CA PHE A 189 -18.39 5.68 2.21
C PHE A 189 -18.43 6.98 3.02
N THR A 190 -19.38 7.09 3.94
CA THR A 190 -19.41 8.19 4.93
C THR A 190 -18.60 7.87 6.18
N ASP A 191 -18.44 6.57 6.52
CA ASP A 191 -17.63 6.11 7.63
C ASP A 191 -16.20 5.75 7.18
N LYS A 192 -15.20 6.37 7.84
CA LYS A 192 -13.78 6.09 7.61
C LYS A 192 -13.42 4.64 7.91
N GLY A 193 -14.05 4.06 8.93
CA GLY A 193 -13.79 2.69 9.34
C GLY A 193 -14.17 1.68 8.26
N ALA A 194 -15.38 1.79 7.72
CA ALA A 194 -15.90 0.97 6.63
C ALA A 194 -15.02 1.12 5.37
N ALA A 195 -14.63 2.33 5.02
CA ALA A 195 -13.72 2.59 3.89
C ALA A 195 -12.37 1.88 4.06
N LEU A 196 -11.77 1.93 5.26
CA LEU A 196 -10.50 1.23 5.54
C LEU A 196 -10.64 -0.29 5.46
N GLU A 197 -11.76 -0.85 5.91
CA GLU A 197 -12.05 -2.29 5.78
C GLU A 197 -12.24 -2.70 4.33
N ARG A 198 -12.95 -1.89 3.55
CA ARG A 198 -13.09 -2.13 2.11
C ARG A 198 -11.74 -2.08 1.40
N LEU A 199 -10.93 -1.05 1.68
CA LEU A 199 -9.59 -0.91 1.12
C LEU A 199 -8.71 -2.12 1.47
N ALA A 200 -8.74 -2.58 2.72
CA ALA A 200 -8.00 -3.78 3.13
C ALA A 200 -8.45 -5.02 2.33
N ALA A 201 -9.75 -5.23 2.18
CA ALA A 201 -10.28 -6.36 1.42
C ALA A 201 -9.89 -6.32 -0.06
N VAL A 202 -9.94 -5.14 -0.68
CA VAL A 202 -9.51 -4.95 -2.08
C VAL A 202 -8.01 -5.24 -2.24
N LEU A 203 -7.17 -4.73 -1.34
CA LEU A 203 -5.73 -4.99 -1.37
C LEU A 203 -5.38 -6.46 -1.07
N GLU A 204 -6.11 -7.13 -0.19
CA GLU A 204 -5.94 -8.56 0.05
C GLU A 204 -6.33 -9.40 -1.17
N LYS A 205 -7.42 -9.03 -1.86
CA LYS A 205 -7.78 -9.65 -3.13
C LYS A 205 -6.64 -9.50 -4.13
N GLU A 206 -6.12 -8.28 -4.32
CA GLU A 206 -4.99 -7.99 -5.22
C GLU A 206 -3.74 -8.82 -4.86
N ALA A 207 -3.41 -8.90 -3.57
CA ALA A 207 -2.30 -9.73 -3.09
C ALA A 207 -2.49 -11.21 -3.43
N ASN A 208 -3.72 -11.72 -3.40
CA ASN A 208 -4.02 -13.09 -3.79
C ASN A 208 -3.93 -13.26 -5.31
N GLU A 209 -4.37 -12.28 -6.10
CA GLU A 209 -4.26 -12.33 -7.57
C GLU A 209 -2.80 -12.37 -8.03
N LEU A 210 -1.93 -11.58 -7.39
CA LEU A 210 -0.49 -11.53 -7.65
C LEU A 210 0.25 -12.83 -7.25
N GLN A 211 -0.36 -13.66 -6.39
CA GLN A 211 0.10 -15.00 -6.00
C GLN A 211 -0.45 -16.12 -6.90
N THR A 212 -0.94 -15.77 -8.09
CA THR A 212 -1.35 -16.75 -9.11
C THR A 212 -0.55 -16.55 -10.39
N VAL A 213 -0.30 -17.63 -11.13
CA VAL A 213 0.28 -17.52 -12.47
C VAL A 213 -0.80 -17.00 -13.41
N GLN A 214 -0.55 -15.88 -14.06
CA GLN A 214 -1.36 -15.35 -15.15
C GLN A 214 -0.66 -15.58 -16.48
N PHE A 215 -1.41 -15.73 -17.57
CA PHE A 215 -0.87 -15.87 -18.91
C PHE A 215 -1.04 -14.56 -19.66
N VAL A 216 0.05 -14.02 -20.21
CA VAL A 216 0.04 -12.76 -20.94
C VAL A 216 0.25 -13.06 -22.43
N VAL A 217 -0.67 -12.56 -23.25
CA VAL A 217 -0.61 -12.65 -24.71
C VAL A 217 -0.89 -11.27 -25.29
N GLY A 218 0.16 -10.61 -25.80
CA GLY A 218 0.10 -9.20 -26.17
C GLY A 218 -0.20 -8.34 -24.94
N GLN A 219 -1.28 -7.54 -25.00
CA GLN A 219 -1.73 -6.70 -23.88
C GLN A 219 -2.76 -7.39 -22.95
N LYS A 220 -3.20 -8.61 -23.29
CA LYS A 220 -4.24 -9.31 -22.54
C LYS A 220 -3.64 -10.24 -21.50
N CYS A 221 -4.17 -10.18 -20.28
CA CYS A 221 -3.85 -11.10 -19.18
C CYS A 221 -5.04 -12.03 -18.96
N VAL A 222 -4.82 -13.35 -18.95
CA VAL A 222 -5.86 -14.35 -18.72
C VAL A 222 -5.37 -15.42 -17.75
N ARG A 223 -6.27 -16.00 -16.95
CA ARG A 223 -5.93 -17.09 -16.01
C ARG A 223 -6.09 -18.49 -16.61
N CYS A 224 -6.96 -18.63 -17.62
CA CYS A 224 -7.23 -19.92 -18.23
C CYS A 224 -6.15 -20.27 -19.27
N PRO A 225 -5.40 -21.38 -19.11
CA PRO A 225 -4.35 -21.76 -20.06
C PRO A 225 -4.91 -22.08 -21.47
N VAL A 226 -6.13 -22.62 -21.56
CA VAL A 226 -6.78 -22.91 -22.85
C VAL A 226 -7.11 -21.62 -23.60
N THR A 227 -7.67 -20.64 -22.90
CA THR A 227 -7.97 -19.31 -23.46
C THR A 227 -6.68 -18.61 -23.88
N ALA A 228 -5.63 -18.69 -23.07
CA ALA A 228 -4.31 -18.14 -23.41
C ALA A 228 -3.75 -18.75 -24.71
N LYS A 229 -3.80 -20.08 -24.85
CA LYS A 229 -3.36 -20.77 -26.07
C LYS A 229 -4.17 -20.34 -27.30
N LYS A 230 -5.50 -20.17 -27.17
CA LYS A 230 -6.36 -19.68 -28.25
C LYS A 230 -5.99 -18.25 -28.66
N LEU A 231 -5.80 -17.36 -27.69
CA LEU A 231 -5.37 -15.98 -27.94
C LEU A 231 -3.98 -15.92 -28.58
N ALA A 232 -3.04 -16.75 -28.13
CA ALA A 232 -1.67 -16.79 -28.69
C ALA A 232 -1.67 -17.20 -30.16
N ARG A 233 -2.48 -18.20 -30.53
CA ARG A 233 -2.68 -18.62 -31.93
C ARG A 233 -3.30 -17.50 -32.79
N GLN A 234 -4.33 -16.83 -32.27
CA GLN A 234 -5.01 -15.73 -32.97
C GLN A 234 -4.09 -14.52 -33.19
N ALA A 235 -3.32 -14.14 -32.18
CA ALA A 235 -2.41 -13.01 -32.23
C ALA A 235 -1.07 -13.33 -32.93
N LYS A 236 -0.83 -14.59 -33.31
CA LYS A 236 0.50 -15.11 -33.74
C LYS A 236 1.62 -14.70 -32.79
N GLY A 237 1.31 -14.59 -31.49
CA GLY A 237 2.17 -14.04 -30.45
C GLY A 237 2.71 -15.11 -29.50
N LYS A 238 3.81 -14.79 -28.81
CA LYS A 238 4.34 -15.65 -27.74
C LYS A 238 3.51 -15.47 -26.46
N MET A 239 3.23 -16.57 -25.79
CA MET A 239 2.59 -16.58 -24.47
C MET A 239 3.67 -16.41 -23.39
N MET A 240 3.48 -15.45 -22.50
CA MET A 240 4.34 -15.21 -21.33
C MET A 240 3.60 -15.59 -20.04
N TYR A 241 4.33 -15.82 -18.96
CA TYR A 241 3.82 -16.17 -17.64
C TYR A 241 4.05 -15.00 -16.69
N ARG A 242 3.01 -14.48 -16.06
CA ARG A 242 3.09 -13.34 -15.13
C ARG A 242 2.90 -13.80 -13.69
N VAL A 243 3.81 -13.42 -12.80
CA VAL A 243 3.75 -13.64 -11.35
C VAL A 243 4.18 -12.36 -10.64
N GLY A 244 3.40 -11.88 -9.67
CA GLY A 244 3.73 -10.65 -8.93
C GLY A 244 3.90 -9.40 -9.81
N GLY A 245 3.23 -9.35 -10.97
CA GLY A 245 3.37 -8.27 -11.94
C GLY A 245 4.61 -8.36 -12.85
N VAL A 246 5.38 -9.44 -12.79
CA VAL A 246 6.58 -9.66 -13.60
C VAL A 246 6.34 -10.77 -14.62
N ASP A 247 6.74 -10.53 -15.87
CA ASP A 247 6.60 -11.47 -16.99
C ASP A 247 7.83 -12.36 -17.16
N PHE A 248 7.59 -13.65 -17.39
CA PHE A 248 8.58 -14.71 -17.56
C PHE A 248 8.31 -15.47 -18.86
N ALA A 249 9.37 -15.84 -19.58
CA ALA A 249 9.25 -16.62 -20.81
C ALA A 249 9.07 -18.13 -20.54
N SER A 250 9.60 -18.63 -19.42
CA SER A 250 9.51 -20.03 -19.02
C SER A 250 8.47 -20.24 -17.93
N ARG A 251 7.69 -21.33 -18.06
CA ARG A 251 6.75 -21.80 -17.05
C ARG A 251 7.47 -22.18 -15.75
N GLU A 252 8.58 -22.88 -15.86
CA GLU A 252 9.35 -23.39 -14.72
C GLU A 252 9.89 -22.23 -13.87
N GLN A 253 10.40 -21.18 -14.53
CA GLN A 253 10.85 -19.95 -13.84
C GLN A 253 9.69 -19.27 -13.11
N ALA A 254 8.53 -19.14 -13.76
CA ALA A 254 7.36 -18.53 -13.14
C ALA A 254 6.86 -19.34 -11.92
N GLU A 255 6.84 -20.67 -12.00
CA GLU A 255 6.45 -21.54 -10.89
C GLU A 255 7.45 -21.47 -9.72
N ALA A 256 8.76 -21.43 -10.00
CA ALA A 256 9.79 -21.24 -8.99
C ALA A 256 9.69 -19.87 -8.29
N VAL A 257 9.44 -18.80 -9.06
CA VAL A 257 9.18 -17.46 -8.50
C VAL A 257 7.91 -17.47 -7.65
N LEU A 258 6.84 -18.12 -8.12
CA LEU A 258 5.60 -18.21 -7.38
C LEU A 258 5.78 -18.92 -6.03
N ALA A 259 6.55 -20.01 -5.99
CA ALA A 259 6.88 -20.69 -4.74
C ALA A 259 7.61 -19.73 -3.77
N ALA A 260 8.64 -19.02 -4.26
CA ALA A 260 9.38 -18.05 -3.45
C ALA A 260 8.49 -16.90 -2.94
N VAL A 261 7.57 -16.42 -3.77
CA VAL A 261 6.58 -15.40 -3.40
C VAL A 261 5.66 -15.91 -2.28
N LYS A 262 5.11 -17.13 -2.42
CA LYS A 262 4.24 -17.74 -1.40
C LYS A 262 4.98 -17.90 -0.08
N ASP A 263 6.25 -18.32 -0.11
CA ASP A 263 7.07 -18.44 1.10
C ASP A 263 7.35 -17.08 1.75
N ALA A 264 7.70 -16.06 0.97
CA ALA A 264 7.96 -14.71 1.48
C ALA A 264 6.74 -14.07 2.16
N VAL A 265 5.51 -14.39 1.71
CA VAL A 265 4.28 -13.85 2.29
C VAL A 265 3.86 -14.56 3.59
N LYS A 266 4.28 -15.81 3.82
CA LYS A 266 3.94 -16.56 5.05
C LYS A 266 4.46 -15.87 6.32
N ASP A 267 5.61 -15.20 6.23
CA ASP A 267 6.21 -14.49 7.36
C ASP A 267 5.61 -13.10 7.60
N VAL A 268 4.76 -12.62 6.69
CA VAL A 268 4.12 -11.30 6.80
C VAL A 268 2.89 -11.41 7.69
N GLY A 269 3.03 -11.00 8.95
CA GLY A 269 1.97 -11.00 9.95
C GLY A 269 1.91 -9.70 10.77
N ILE A 270 0.85 -9.57 11.56
CA ILE A 270 0.72 -8.50 12.55
C ILE A 270 1.32 -8.99 13.87
N ALA A 271 2.29 -8.26 14.39
CA ALA A 271 2.75 -8.41 15.77
C ALA A 271 2.02 -7.40 16.68
N TYR A 272 1.99 -7.68 17.97
CA TYR A 272 1.23 -6.93 18.96
C TYR A 272 2.15 -6.52 20.10
N LYS A 273 2.26 -5.22 20.36
CA LYS A 273 3.07 -4.64 21.43
C LYS A 273 2.17 -4.19 22.57
N VAL A 274 2.50 -4.64 23.78
CA VAL A 274 1.79 -4.27 25.02
C VAL A 274 2.87 -3.87 26.04
N GLY A 275 3.02 -2.56 26.28
CA GLY A 275 4.19 -2.02 26.96
C GLY A 275 5.46 -2.30 26.14
N ASP A 276 6.51 -2.84 26.78
CA ASP A 276 7.79 -3.15 26.13
C ASP A 276 7.86 -4.56 25.52
N LYS A 277 6.77 -5.33 25.60
CA LYS A 277 6.74 -6.73 25.14
C LYS A 277 6.01 -6.87 23.81
N VAL A 278 6.62 -7.61 22.88
CA VAL A 278 6.06 -7.93 21.56
C VAL A 278 5.55 -9.38 21.54
N TYR A 279 4.35 -9.56 21.01
CA TYR A 279 3.63 -10.83 20.93
C TYR A 279 3.24 -11.10 19.46
N ARG A 280 3.30 -12.36 19.02
CA ARG A 280 2.78 -12.77 17.70
C ARG A 280 1.32 -13.27 17.75
N CYS A 281 0.80 -13.52 18.94
CA CYS A 281 -0.56 -14.03 19.15
C CYS A 281 -1.47 -12.92 19.69
N SER A 282 -2.55 -12.61 18.97
CA SER A 282 -3.52 -11.59 19.35
C SER A 282 -4.19 -11.89 20.70
N LYS A 283 -4.53 -13.15 20.97
CA LYS A 283 -5.16 -13.58 22.23
C LYS A 283 -4.27 -13.31 23.43
N LYS A 284 -2.99 -13.75 23.38
CA LYS A 284 -2.01 -13.53 24.46
C LYS A 284 -1.75 -12.03 24.68
N ALA A 285 -1.68 -11.24 23.61
CA ALA A 285 -1.54 -9.79 23.71
C ALA A 285 -2.76 -9.14 24.37
N GLY A 286 -3.98 -9.54 23.99
CA GLY A 286 -5.22 -9.04 24.56
C GLY A 286 -5.35 -9.34 26.05
N GLU A 287 -4.99 -10.55 26.50
CA GLU A 287 -4.97 -10.91 27.93
C GLU A 287 -3.98 -10.06 28.72
N LYS A 288 -2.78 -9.83 28.19
CA LYS A 288 -1.76 -8.98 28.84
C LYS A 288 -2.16 -7.51 28.85
N CYS A 289 -2.80 -7.03 27.78
CA CYS A 289 -3.35 -5.68 27.70
C CYS A 289 -4.41 -5.46 28.80
N LYS A 290 -5.35 -6.40 28.97
CA LYS A 290 -6.37 -6.33 30.03
C LYS A 290 -5.77 -6.34 31.44
N LYS A 291 -4.75 -7.19 31.68
CA LYS A 291 -4.10 -7.31 32.99
C LYS A 291 -3.28 -6.08 33.38
N ASN A 292 -2.57 -5.49 32.42
CA ASN A 292 -1.63 -4.40 32.70
C ASN A 292 -2.23 -3.00 32.48
N GLY A 293 -3.41 -2.91 31.86
CA GLY A 293 -4.01 -1.63 31.46
C GLY A 293 -3.21 -0.86 30.39
N ALA A 294 -2.17 -1.48 29.82
CA ALA A 294 -1.30 -0.86 28.82
C ALA A 294 -1.98 -0.81 27.44
N LYS A 295 -1.71 0.24 26.66
CA LYS A 295 -2.25 0.42 25.31
C LYS A 295 -1.74 -0.66 24.35
N LEU A 296 -2.65 -1.35 23.67
CA LEU A 296 -2.32 -2.30 22.61
C LEU A 296 -1.88 -1.54 21.35
N THR A 297 -0.69 -1.87 20.83
CA THR A 297 -0.14 -1.32 19.59
C THR A 297 0.09 -2.44 18.59
N TYR A 298 -0.32 -2.26 17.34
CA TYR A 298 -0.14 -3.20 16.25
C TYR A 298 1.13 -2.85 15.49
N ILE A 299 2.03 -3.83 15.31
CA ILE A 299 3.26 -3.71 14.54
C ILE A 299 3.09 -4.46 13.23
N VAL A 300 3.30 -3.76 12.12
CA VAL A 300 3.24 -4.31 10.76
C VAL A 300 4.52 -3.95 10.03
N GLY A 301 5.42 -4.92 9.86
CA GLY A 301 6.78 -4.64 9.41
C GLY A 301 7.49 -3.73 10.42
N ASP A 302 7.96 -2.57 9.96
CA ASP A 302 8.65 -1.56 10.78
C ASP A 302 7.70 -0.47 11.31
N GLU A 303 6.40 -0.56 11.01
CA GLU A 303 5.43 0.48 11.37
C GLU A 303 4.55 0.07 12.56
N GLU A 304 4.39 1.00 13.51
CA GLU A 304 3.48 0.86 14.64
C GLU A 304 2.16 1.63 14.38
N THR A 305 1.02 1.10 14.83
CA THR A 305 -0.27 1.80 14.80
C THR A 305 -1.18 1.34 15.94
N SER A 306 -2.04 2.21 16.47
CA SER A 306 -3.02 1.83 17.50
C SER A 306 -4.39 1.44 16.92
N CYS A 307 -4.62 1.63 15.62
CA CYS A 307 -5.91 1.33 14.98
C CYS A 307 -5.87 -0.05 14.30
N PRO A 308 -6.76 -1.00 14.67
CA PRO A 308 -6.77 -2.33 14.05
C PRO A 308 -7.11 -2.29 12.55
N LYS A 309 -8.01 -1.39 12.12
CA LYS A 309 -8.39 -1.24 10.71
C LYS A 309 -7.20 -0.75 9.87
N THR A 310 -6.48 0.26 10.36
CA THR A 310 -5.23 0.73 9.73
C THR A 310 -4.16 -0.35 9.68
N ALA A 311 -4.03 -1.17 10.73
CA ALA A 311 -3.08 -2.29 10.74
C ALA A 311 -3.38 -3.31 9.63
N LYS A 312 -4.66 -3.62 9.37
CA LYS A 312 -5.06 -4.50 8.26
C LYS A 312 -4.69 -3.93 6.89
N VAL A 313 -4.97 -2.65 6.65
CA VAL A 313 -4.57 -1.97 5.40
C VAL A 313 -3.05 -2.02 5.21
N LYS A 314 -2.27 -1.70 6.25
CA LYS A 314 -0.81 -1.77 6.21
C LYS A 314 -0.31 -3.18 5.94
N LEU A 315 -0.94 -4.20 6.54
CA LEU A 315 -0.59 -5.60 6.32
C LEU A 315 -0.82 -6.00 4.86
N ALA A 316 -1.97 -5.64 4.29
CA ALA A 316 -2.29 -5.91 2.90
C ALA A 316 -1.27 -5.23 1.95
N LYS A 317 -0.96 -3.94 2.17
CA LYS A 317 0.09 -3.23 1.40
C LYS A 317 1.45 -3.89 1.52
N LEU A 318 1.85 -4.32 2.72
CA LEU A 318 3.11 -5.00 2.96
C LEU A 318 3.20 -6.35 2.24
N LYS A 319 2.10 -7.12 2.23
CA LYS A 319 2.02 -8.37 1.46
C LYS A 319 2.21 -8.13 -0.02
N VAL A 320 1.48 -7.18 -0.61
CA VAL A 320 1.64 -6.83 -2.03
C VAL A 320 3.07 -6.40 -2.33
N ARG A 321 3.63 -5.50 -1.51
CA ARG A 321 5.03 -5.07 -1.65
C ARG A 321 6.00 -6.25 -1.63
N LYS A 322 5.83 -7.20 -0.69
CA LYS A 322 6.70 -8.39 -0.61
C LYS A 322 6.55 -9.35 -1.78
N ILE A 323 5.35 -9.49 -2.33
CA ILE A 323 5.11 -10.27 -3.54
C ILE A 323 5.90 -9.67 -4.70
N VAL A 324 5.75 -8.36 -4.94
CA VAL A 324 6.40 -7.66 -6.06
C VAL A 324 7.92 -7.62 -5.88
N GLU A 325 8.42 -7.28 -4.68
CA GLU A 325 9.86 -7.27 -4.39
C GLU A 325 10.49 -8.65 -4.63
N THR A 326 9.84 -9.72 -4.17
CA THR A 326 10.33 -11.10 -4.36
C THR A 326 10.29 -11.51 -5.82
N ALA A 327 9.20 -11.23 -6.53
CA ALA A 327 9.05 -11.56 -7.95
C ALA A 327 10.09 -10.84 -8.81
N VAL A 328 10.26 -9.53 -8.57
CA VAL A 328 11.28 -8.73 -9.23
C VAL A 328 12.67 -9.26 -8.89
N ALA A 329 13.02 -9.47 -7.62
CA ALA A 329 14.34 -9.98 -7.24
C ALA A 329 14.68 -11.32 -7.90
N LYS A 330 13.72 -12.25 -7.98
CA LYS A 330 13.92 -13.57 -8.59
C LYS A 330 14.08 -13.50 -10.11
N SER A 331 13.41 -12.56 -10.78
CA SER A 331 13.51 -12.39 -12.23
C SER A 331 14.90 -12.00 -12.76
N PHE A 332 15.80 -11.51 -11.89
CA PHE A 332 17.19 -11.18 -12.25
C PHE A 332 18.21 -12.24 -11.82
N SER A 333 17.74 -13.27 -11.10
CA SER A 333 18.60 -14.38 -10.64
C SER A 333 18.51 -15.63 -11.52
N SER A 334 17.68 -15.58 -12.56
CA SER A 334 17.44 -16.66 -13.54
C SER A 334 18.17 -16.35 -14.85
#